data_AF-A0A5D2ED16-F1
#
_entry.id   AF-A0A5D2ED16-F1
#
_cell.length_a   1.000
_cell.length_b   1.000
_cell.length_c   1.000
_cell.angle_alpha   90.00
_cell.angle_beta   90.00
_cell.angle_gamma   90.00
#
_symmetry.space_group_name_H-M   'P 1'
#
loop_
_entity.id
_entity.type
_entity.pdbx_description
1 polymer ?
#
loop_
_entity_poly.entity_id
_entity_poly.type
_entity_poly.pdbx_seq_one_letter_code
_entity_poly.pdbx_strand_id
1 'polypeptide(L)'
;MDTKVVSRAFAGSLPVDSVQALASKNLKNIPSRYIRPEVEFEVVPIDESQQIPVIDMSKLDHGDEQKKLHQACKDWGFFQLINHGIADELIAKMKIDTQEFFKLPMEEKMAYAQLPNEIEGYGQTLVRSADQKLDWNDMLCLFPLPVPLRNMRFWPTNPPSFRETFDKYSTELHKVTIYLIKRIAKNLGTDPKMLSSFFEDEAQVIRMNYYPPCAEESKVLGASPHSDAAGLTLLLQVNEVEGLQIKKDEKWVPVKPIPGTLIVNIGDIIEIMSNGEYRSIEHRVVVNQEKERLSMVAFQNPKVGTEIGPLADLVKTKKAQYKTMSLEEYLILRLSGKGPGMLNQMKL
;
A
#
# COMPACT_ATOMS: atom_id res chain seq x y z
N MET A 1 18.05 14.18 -27.97
CA MET A 1 16.95 14.40 -27.01
C MET A 1 17.20 13.45 -25.88
N ASP A 2 17.95 13.91 -24.88
CA ASP A 2 18.40 13.10 -23.76
C ASP A 2 17.24 12.84 -22.81
N THR A 3 16.71 11.62 -22.85
CA THR A 3 15.91 11.07 -21.76
C THR A 3 16.80 11.02 -20.53
N LYS A 4 16.71 12.04 -19.67
CA LYS A 4 17.23 11.98 -18.30
C LYS A 4 16.60 10.75 -17.65
N VAL A 5 17.36 9.66 -17.59
CA VAL A 5 17.09 8.55 -16.69
C VAL A 5 17.13 9.18 -15.30
N VAL A 6 15.95 9.42 -14.73
CA VAL A 6 15.82 9.84 -13.33
C VAL A 6 16.59 8.79 -12.52
N SER A 7 17.66 9.22 -11.85
CA SER A 7 18.47 8.30 -11.07
C SER A 7 17.57 7.68 -10.00
N ARG A 8 17.43 6.35 -10.04
CA ARG A 8 16.62 5.54 -9.12
C ARG A 8 17.18 5.52 -7.69
N ALA A 9 18.00 6.48 -7.31
CA ALA A 9 18.61 6.56 -6.00
C ALA A 9 17.57 7.04 -4.97
N PHE A 10 16.52 6.26 -4.77
CA PHE A 10 15.87 6.21 -3.48
C PHE A 10 16.93 5.76 -2.48
N ALA A 11 17.00 6.39 -1.31
CA ALA A 11 17.94 5.97 -0.28
C ALA A 11 17.69 4.48 0.00
N GLY A 12 18.66 3.63 -0.35
CA GLY A 12 18.56 2.19 -0.17
C GLY A 12 18.39 1.82 1.29
N SER A 13 17.99 0.58 1.54
CA SER A 13 17.87 0.08 2.90
C SER A 13 19.17 -0.56 3.34
N LEU A 14 19.61 -0.28 4.57
CA LEU A 14 20.69 -1.04 5.20
C LEU A 14 20.25 -2.52 5.32
N PRO A 15 21.13 -3.49 5.01
CA PRO A 15 20.82 -4.90 5.18
C PRO A 15 20.45 -5.21 6.63
N VAL A 16 19.38 -5.98 6.81
CA VAL A 16 18.92 -6.51 8.11
C VAL A 16 18.53 -7.97 7.93
N ASP A 17 18.59 -8.72 9.03
CA ASP A 17 18.18 -10.13 9.03
C ASP A 17 16.69 -10.26 8.66
N SER A 18 16.37 -11.27 7.85
CA SER A 18 14.98 -11.62 7.54
C SER A 18 14.22 -11.95 8.83
N VAL A 19 13.05 -11.36 9.00
CA VAL A 19 12.17 -11.63 10.16
C VAL A 19 11.68 -13.06 10.12
N GLN A 20 11.42 -13.62 8.94
CA GLN A 20 11.06 -15.03 8.78
C GLN A 20 12.18 -15.97 9.26
N ALA A 21 13.45 -15.64 8.98
CA ALA A 21 14.60 -16.39 9.53
C ALA A 21 14.81 -16.17 11.03
N LEU A 22 14.46 -15.00 11.57
CA LEU A 22 14.48 -14.76 13.01
C LEU A 22 13.40 -15.57 13.73
N ALA A 23 12.17 -15.59 13.19
CA ALA A 23 11.04 -16.32 13.75
C ALA A 23 11.26 -17.84 13.76
N SER A 24 11.91 -18.40 12.72
CA SER A 24 12.18 -19.85 12.66
C SER A 24 13.18 -20.35 13.70
N LYS A 25 13.96 -19.46 14.32
CA LYS A 25 14.94 -19.81 15.37
C LYS A 25 14.31 -19.99 16.76
N ASN A 26 12.98 -19.89 16.89
CA ASN A 26 12.27 -19.93 18.18
C ASN A 26 12.95 -19.06 19.25
N LEU A 27 13.30 -17.83 18.87
CA LEU A 27 14.04 -16.92 19.74
C LEU A 27 13.24 -16.70 21.03
N LYS A 28 13.85 -17.02 22.18
CA LYS A 28 13.27 -16.73 23.49
C LYS A 28 13.11 -15.22 23.76
N ASN A 29 13.89 -14.40 23.04
CA ASN A 29 13.89 -12.95 23.17
C ASN A 29 13.87 -12.30 21.78
N ILE A 30 12.90 -11.41 21.55
CA ILE A 30 12.83 -10.55 20.36
C ILE A 30 13.99 -9.54 20.35
N PRO A 31 14.69 -9.30 19.21
CA PRO A 31 15.73 -8.28 19.17
C PRO A 31 15.17 -6.88 19.47
N SER A 32 15.92 -6.07 20.23
CA SER A 32 15.47 -4.77 20.75
C SER A 32 15.01 -3.75 19.71
N ARG A 33 15.47 -3.89 18.46
CA ARG A 33 15.05 -3.06 17.32
C ARG A 33 13.60 -3.29 16.92
N TYR A 34 13.01 -4.45 17.22
CA TYR A 34 11.62 -4.73 16.90
C TYR A 34 10.65 -4.36 18.03
N ILE A 35 11.15 -4.27 19.27
CA ILE A 35 10.34 -3.95 20.45
C ILE A 35 9.81 -2.51 20.37
N ARG A 36 8.49 -2.33 20.53
CA ARG A 36 7.74 -1.08 20.50
C ARG A 36 7.12 -0.75 21.87
N PRO A 37 7.91 -0.26 22.85
CA PRO A 37 7.38 0.08 24.18
C PRO A 37 6.37 1.24 24.16
N GLU A 38 6.43 2.10 23.15
CA GLU A 38 5.59 3.29 22.99
C GLU A 38 4.20 3.00 22.40
N VAL A 39 3.98 1.79 21.86
CA VAL A 39 2.75 1.48 21.14
C VAL A 39 1.70 0.97 22.12
N GLU A 40 0.61 1.73 22.24
CA GLU A 40 -0.60 1.26 22.91
C GLU A 40 -1.32 0.26 21.98
N PHE A 41 -1.52 -0.95 22.49
CA PHE A 41 -2.28 -2.02 21.84
C PHE A 41 -3.76 -1.98 22.25
N GLU A 42 -4.24 -0.88 22.84
CA GLU A 42 -5.66 -0.71 23.13
C GLU A 42 -6.44 -0.66 21.81
N VAL A 43 -7.25 -1.69 21.59
CA VAL A 43 -8.13 -1.84 20.44
C VAL A 43 -9.57 -1.66 20.93
N VAL A 44 -10.36 -0.90 20.17
CA VAL A 44 -11.80 -0.78 20.45
C VAL A 44 -12.44 -2.16 20.24
N PRO A 45 -13.25 -2.66 21.19
CA PRO A 45 -14.04 -3.86 20.95
C PRO A 45 -14.82 -3.72 19.64
N ILE A 46 -14.79 -4.75 18.81
CA ILE A 46 -15.35 -4.70 17.46
C ILE A 46 -16.87 -4.57 17.56
N ASP A 47 -17.38 -3.37 17.31
CA ASP A 47 -18.77 -3.15 16.96
C ASP A 47 -18.90 -3.27 15.43
N GLU A 48 -19.91 -3.99 14.94
CA GLU A 48 -20.21 -4.09 13.50
C GLU A 48 -20.44 -2.70 12.88
N SER A 49 -20.87 -1.71 13.67
CA SER A 49 -21.00 -0.31 13.25
C SER A 49 -19.68 0.37 12.90
N GLN A 50 -18.53 -0.22 13.25
CA GLN A 50 -17.19 0.34 13.04
C GLN A 50 -16.42 -0.30 11.87
N GLN A 51 -17.08 -1.09 11.02
CA GLN A 51 -16.41 -1.66 9.84
C GLN A 51 -16.37 -0.67 8.68
N ILE A 52 -15.29 -0.75 7.89
CA ILE A 52 -15.14 0.08 6.69
C ILE A 52 -16.26 -0.24 5.68
N PRO A 53 -16.76 0.77 4.92
CA PRO A 53 -17.83 0.56 3.96
C PRO A 53 -17.50 -0.49 2.90
N VAL A 54 -18.51 -1.23 2.45
CA VAL A 54 -18.41 -2.13 1.29
C VAL A 54 -18.95 -1.41 0.05
N ILE A 55 -18.18 -1.34 -1.02
CA ILE A 55 -18.55 -0.70 -2.29
C ILE A 55 -18.66 -1.77 -3.38
N ASP A 56 -19.77 -1.78 -4.10
CA ASP A 56 -20.03 -2.66 -5.23
C ASP A 56 -19.60 -1.99 -6.54
N MET A 57 -18.45 -2.40 -7.10
CA MET A 57 -17.90 -1.75 -8.29
C MET A 57 -18.85 -1.82 -9.49
N SER A 58 -19.61 -2.92 -9.60
CA SER A 58 -20.56 -3.14 -10.70
C SER A 58 -21.74 -2.16 -10.68
N LYS A 59 -21.98 -1.50 -9.54
CA LYS A 59 -23.10 -0.58 -9.32
C LYS A 59 -22.69 0.88 -9.26
N LEU A 60 -21.41 1.21 -9.44
CA LEU A 60 -20.92 2.60 -9.33
C LEU A 60 -21.44 3.55 -10.42
N ASP A 61 -22.02 3.04 -11.50
CA ASP A 61 -22.72 3.87 -12.46
C ASP A 61 -24.15 4.25 -11.99
N HIS A 62 -24.64 3.65 -10.90
CA HIS A 62 -25.87 4.05 -10.19
C HIS A 62 -25.60 5.13 -9.13
N GLY A 63 -26.52 6.09 -9.01
CA GLY A 63 -26.34 7.27 -8.16
C GLY A 63 -26.13 6.99 -6.68
N ASP A 64 -26.75 5.94 -6.14
CA ASP A 64 -26.66 5.65 -4.70
C ASP A 64 -25.32 5.01 -4.31
N GLU A 65 -24.83 4.05 -5.10
CA GLU A 65 -23.51 3.45 -4.86
C GLU A 65 -22.39 4.47 -5.07
N GLN A 66 -22.55 5.36 -6.06
CA GLN A 66 -21.63 6.46 -6.31
C GLN A 66 -21.55 7.44 -5.12
N LYS A 67 -22.68 7.75 -4.47
CA LYS A 67 -22.71 8.54 -3.22
C LYS A 67 -22.07 7.79 -2.06
N LYS A 68 -22.30 6.48 -1.96
CA LYS A 68 -21.67 5.63 -0.94
C LYS A 68 -20.14 5.64 -1.06
N LEU A 69 -19.62 5.53 -2.28
CA LEU A 69 -18.18 5.69 -2.56
C LEU A 69 -17.68 7.06 -2.10
N HIS A 70 -18.41 8.14 -2.43
CA HIS A 70 -18.04 9.48 -2.01
C HIS A 70 -17.91 9.59 -0.49
N GLN A 71 -18.89 9.05 0.25
CA GLN A 71 -18.90 9.05 1.71
C GLN A 71 -17.76 8.20 2.29
N ALA A 72 -17.49 7.03 1.71
CA ALA A 72 -16.38 6.18 2.12
C ALA A 72 -15.03 6.90 1.98
N CYS A 73 -14.78 7.58 0.86
CA CYS A 73 -13.54 8.34 0.66
C CYS A 73 -13.41 9.55 1.63
N LYS A 74 -14.53 10.16 2.02
CA LYS A 74 -14.58 11.32 2.94
C LYS A 74 -14.38 10.94 4.40
N ASP A 75 -15.14 9.96 4.88
CA ASP A 75 -15.27 9.68 6.32
C ASP A 75 -14.30 8.60 6.78
N TRP A 76 -13.97 7.68 5.87
CA TRP A 76 -13.20 6.49 6.20
C TRP A 76 -11.84 6.46 5.51
N GLY A 77 -11.72 7.06 4.33
CA GLY A 77 -10.53 6.92 3.49
C GLY A 77 -10.21 5.47 3.07
N PHE A 78 -11.06 4.52 3.45
CA PHE A 78 -10.92 3.07 3.29
C PHE A 78 -12.28 2.47 2.95
N PHE A 79 -12.29 1.42 2.13
CA PHE A 79 -13.47 0.62 1.83
C PHE A 79 -13.08 -0.77 1.32
N GLN A 80 -14.00 -1.74 1.41
CA GLN A 80 -13.86 -3.03 0.73
C GLN A 80 -14.60 -2.98 -0.61
N LEU A 81 -13.94 -3.41 -1.68
CA LEU A 81 -14.47 -3.41 -3.03
C LEU A 81 -14.88 -4.83 -3.43
N ILE A 82 -16.18 -5.03 -3.68
CA ILE A 82 -16.75 -6.27 -4.22
C ILE A 82 -17.05 -6.10 -5.71
N ASN A 83 -17.24 -7.21 -6.42
CA ASN A 83 -17.57 -7.24 -7.85
C ASN A 83 -16.61 -6.38 -8.69
N HIS A 84 -15.33 -6.38 -8.33
CA HIS A 84 -14.27 -5.57 -8.95
C HIS A 84 -13.87 -6.03 -10.35
N GLY A 85 -14.44 -7.11 -10.87
CA GLY A 85 -14.22 -7.59 -12.23
C GLY A 85 -12.94 -8.40 -12.46
N ILE A 86 -11.98 -8.38 -11.53
CA ILE A 86 -10.84 -9.31 -11.54
C ILE A 86 -11.36 -10.75 -11.35
N ALA A 87 -10.96 -11.66 -12.23
CA ALA A 87 -11.37 -13.06 -12.18
C ALA A 87 -10.90 -13.77 -10.89
N ASP A 88 -11.78 -14.54 -10.27
CA ASP A 88 -11.51 -15.25 -9.00
C ASP A 88 -10.35 -16.24 -9.16
N GLU A 89 -10.21 -16.88 -10.33
CA GLU A 89 -9.12 -17.80 -10.63
C GLU A 89 -7.76 -17.08 -10.63
N LEU A 90 -7.71 -15.83 -11.12
CA LEU A 90 -6.49 -15.02 -11.12
C LEU A 90 -6.12 -14.60 -9.69
N ILE A 91 -7.11 -14.18 -8.89
CA ILE A 91 -6.91 -13.86 -7.46
C ILE A 91 -6.40 -15.08 -6.71
N ALA A 92 -7.06 -16.23 -6.87
CA ALA A 92 -6.67 -17.49 -6.23
C ALA A 92 -5.25 -17.91 -6.65
N LYS A 93 -4.94 -17.82 -7.94
CA LYS A 93 -3.61 -18.16 -8.46
C LYS A 93 -2.53 -17.24 -7.89
N MET A 94 -2.77 -15.94 -7.83
CA MET A 94 -1.80 -14.99 -7.26
C MET A 94 -1.58 -15.22 -5.76
N LYS A 95 -2.63 -15.59 -5.01
CA LYS A 95 -2.51 -16.01 -3.61
C LYS A 95 -1.62 -17.24 -3.47
N ILE A 96 -1.85 -18.28 -4.29
CA ILE A 96 -1.04 -19.50 -4.31
C ILE A 96 0.42 -19.17 -4.63
N ASP A 97 0.67 -18.44 -5.73
CA ASP A 97 2.02 -18.11 -6.19
C ASP A 97 2.79 -17.31 -5.10
N THR A 98 2.10 -16.40 -4.40
CA THR A 98 2.67 -15.63 -3.28
C THR A 98 3.02 -16.54 -2.09
N GLN A 99 2.10 -17.43 -1.69
CA GLN A 99 2.34 -18.36 -0.58
C GLN A 99 3.50 -19.32 -0.88
N GLU A 100 3.56 -19.84 -2.11
CA GLU A 100 4.62 -20.74 -2.55
C GLU A 100 5.98 -20.03 -2.55
N PHE A 101 6.06 -18.78 -3.04
CA PHE A 101 7.29 -18.00 -2.97
C PHE A 101 7.81 -17.85 -1.53
N PHE A 102 6.95 -17.47 -0.57
CA PHE A 102 7.40 -17.31 0.83
C PHE A 102 7.75 -18.62 1.54
N LYS A 103 7.25 -19.75 1.04
CA LYS A 103 7.60 -21.11 1.51
C LYS A 103 8.95 -21.60 0.97
N LEU A 104 9.51 -20.97 -0.05
CA LEU A 104 10.82 -21.35 -0.58
C LEU A 104 11.92 -21.26 0.48
N PRO A 105 12.99 -22.07 0.34
CA PRO A 105 14.21 -21.92 1.13
C PRO A 105 14.73 -20.49 1.12
N MET A 106 15.38 -20.07 2.21
CA MET A 106 15.89 -18.70 2.32
C MET A 106 16.90 -18.38 1.21
N GLU A 107 17.75 -19.34 0.82
CA GLU A 107 18.71 -19.19 -0.27
C GLU A 107 18.02 -18.81 -1.60
N GLU A 108 16.91 -19.47 -1.94
CA GLU A 108 16.15 -19.18 -3.15
C GLU A 108 15.49 -17.79 -3.10
N LYS A 109 14.95 -17.38 -1.94
CA LYS A 109 14.37 -16.03 -1.79
C LYS A 109 15.44 -14.95 -1.87
N MET A 110 16.61 -15.18 -1.29
CA MET A 110 17.74 -14.25 -1.30
C MET A 110 18.36 -14.08 -2.69
N ALA A 111 18.09 -14.96 -3.66
CA ALA A 111 18.43 -14.71 -5.06
C ALA A 111 17.75 -13.44 -5.61
N TYR A 112 16.62 -13.04 -5.02
CA TYR A 112 15.86 -11.84 -5.36
C TYR A 112 16.07 -10.71 -4.35
N ALA A 113 17.08 -10.79 -3.48
CA ALA A 113 17.32 -9.81 -2.44
C ALA A 113 17.49 -8.40 -3.01
N GLN A 114 17.02 -7.41 -2.24
CA GLN A 114 17.22 -6.00 -2.55
C GLN A 114 18.71 -5.69 -2.71
N LEU A 115 19.02 -4.85 -3.70
CA LEU A 115 20.36 -4.33 -3.91
C LEU A 115 20.59 -3.05 -3.11
N PRO A 116 21.85 -2.68 -2.82
CA PRO A 116 22.15 -1.37 -2.28
C PRO A 116 21.54 -0.25 -3.14
N ASN A 117 20.87 0.70 -2.52
CA ASN A 117 20.19 1.83 -3.17
C ASN A 117 18.98 1.45 -4.07
N GLU A 118 18.50 0.22 -4.00
CA GLU A 118 17.27 -0.22 -4.66
C GLU A 118 16.20 -0.55 -3.63
N ILE A 119 14.93 -0.35 -4.01
CA ILE A 119 13.78 -0.73 -3.18
C ILE A 119 13.02 -1.94 -3.72
N GLU A 120 13.32 -2.37 -4.96
CA GLU A 120 12.82 -3.63 -5.54
C GLU A 120 13.60 -4.83 -4.99
N GLY A 121 12.92 -5.95 -4.84
CA GLY A 121 13.47 -7.21 -4.36
C GLY A 121 12.91 -7.65 -3.00
N TYR A 122 13.44 -8.77 -2.51
CA TYR A 122 13.13 -9.39 -1.23
C TYR A 122 13.96 -8.76 -0.10
N GLY A 123 13.31 -8.35 0.99
CA GLY A 123 13.96 -7.75 2.15
C GLY A 123 13.02 -6.87 2.98
N GLN A 124 13.61 -5.92 3.72
CA GLN A 124 12.89 -4.87 4.44
C GLN A 124 13.21 -3.52 3.82
N THR A 125 12.20 -2.68 3.59
CA THR A 125 12.41 -1.34 3.03
C THR A 125 12.55 -0.26 4.09
N LEU A 126 13.27 0.81 3.74
CA LEU A 126 13.42 2.04 4.52
C LEU A 126 14.17 1.85 5.85
N VAL A 127 15.13 0.93 5.90
CA VAL A 127 16.10 0.84 7.00
C VAL A 127 17.24 1.82 6.77
N ARG A 128 17.35 2.84 7.61
CA ARG A 128 18.26 4.00 7.38
C ARG A 128 19.35 4.16 8.40
N SER A 129 19.17 3.60 9.59
CA SER A 129 20.17 3.64 10.64
C SER A 129 20.19 2.33 11.44
N ALA A 130 21.29 2.10 12.15
CA ALA A 130 21.49 0.90 12.95
C ALA A 130 20.62 0.87 14.21
N ASP A 131 20.21 2.04 14.70
CA ASP A 131 19.36 2.26 15.88
C ASP A 131 17.86 2.37 15.54
N GLN A 132 17.50 2.46 14.26
CA GLN A 132 16.10 2.53 13.83
C GLN A 132 15.31 1.31 14.28
N LYS A 133 14.10 1.58 14.76
CA LYS A 133 13.06 0.59 15.05
C LYS A 133 12.54 -0.06 13.76
N LEU A 134 12.51 -1.40 13.74
CA LEU A 134 12.17 -2.22 12.58
C LEU A 134 10.83 -2.90 12.73
N ASP A 135 10.12 -3.08 11.63
CA ASP A 135 8.82 -3.76 11.61
C ASP A 135 9.02 -5.28 11.50
N TRP A 136 8.11 -6.05 12.09
CA TRP A 136 8.14 -7.51 12.12
C TRP A 136 7.55 -8.10 10.83
N ASN A 137 8.16 -7.77 9.70
CA ASN A 137 7.76 -8.27 8.39
C ASN A 137 8.95 -8.41 7.44
N ASP A 138 8.82 -9.33 6.48
CA ASP A 138 9.61 -9.35 5.25
C ASP A 138 8.69 -8.99 4.07
N MET A 139 9.27 -8.49 2.98
CA MET A 139 8.50 -8.16 1.78
C MET A 139 9.26 -8.48 0.49
N LEU A 140 8.51 -8.79 -0.57
CA LEU A 140 8.97 -8.75 -1.95
C LEU A 140 8.33 -7.54 -2.64
N CYS A 141 9.14 -6.58 -3.08
CA CYS A 141 8.71 -5.35 -3.74
C CYS A 141 9.03 -5.39 -5.22
N LEU A 142 8.04 -5.23 -6.09
CA LEU A 142 8.21 -5.28 -7.55
C LEU A 142 7.51 -4.12 -8.24
N PHE A 143 8.11 -3.61 -9.32
CA PHE A 143 7.54 -2.50 -10.10
C PHE A 143 7.02 -3.01 -11.45
N PRO A 144 5.73 -3.37 -11.55
CA PRO A 144 5.17 -3.86 -12.80
C PRO A 144 4.78 -2.77 -13.80
N LEU A 145 4.53 -1.54 -13.38
CA LEU A 145 4.22 -0.45 -14.30
C LEU A 145 5.06 0.80 -13.99
N PRO A 146 5.46 1.54 -15.03
CA PRO A 146 5.27 1.23 -16.46
C PRO A 146 6.20 0.10 -16.96
N VAL A 147 5.75 -0.66 -17.97
CA VAL A 147 6.45 -1.86 -18.49
C VAL A 147 7.94 -1.64 -18.81
N PRO A 148 8.36 -0.52 -19.45
CA PRO A 148 9.78 -0.30 -19.76
C PRO A 148 10.69 -0.17 -18.53
N LEU A 149 10.13 0.05 -17.33
CA LEU A 149 10.89 0.20 -16.10
C LEU A 149 11.02 -1.10 -15.30
N ARG A 150 10.39 -2.20 -15.74
CA ARG A 150 10.46 -3.50 -15.06
C ARG A 150 11.90 -4.00 -14.97
N ASN A 151 12.27 -4.44 -13.77
CA ASN A 151 13.53 -5.14 -13.56
C ASN A 151 13.28 -6.63 -13.30
N MET A 152 13.37 -7.44 -14.36
CA MET A 152 13.08 -8.88 -14.31
C MET A 152 14.02 -9.68 -13.42
N ARG A 153 15.15 -9.10 -12.98
CA ARG A 153 16.04 -9.71 -11.98
C ARG A 153 15.29 -10.02 -10.69
N PHE A 154 14.42 -9.11 -10.25
CA PHE A 154 13.72 -9.25 -8.97
C PHE A 154 12.47 -10.12 -9.06
N TRP A 155 11.99 -10.43 -10.27
CA TRP A 155 10.76 -11.19 -10.48
C TRP A 155 11.03 -12.69 -10.32
N PRO A 156 10.44 -13.37 -9.31
CA PRO A 156 10.62 -14.80 -9.10
C PRO A 156 10.32 -15.64 -10.35
N THR A 157 11.17 -16.62 -10.62
CA THR A 157 10.89 -17.72 -11.58
C THR A 157 10.34 -18.97 -10.90
N ASN A 158 10.35 -18.98 -9.56
CA ASN A 158 9.78 -20.03 -8.74
C ASN A 158 8.80 -19.36 -7.76
N PRO A 159 7.50 -19.70 -7.78
CA PRO A 159 6.87 -20.72 -8.62
C PRO A 159 6.87 -20.37 -10.12
N PRO A 160 6.87 -21.37 -11.05
CA PRO A 160 6.99 -21.13 -12.50
C PRO A 160 5.93 -20.18 -13.07
N SER A 161 4.73 -20.16 -12.48
CA SER A 161 3.64 -19.28 -12.90
C SER A 161 3.77 -17.84 -12.44
N PHE A 162 4.62 -17.54 -11.46
CA PHE A 162 4.61 -16.26 -10.75
C PHE A 162 4.61 -15.06 -11.69
N ARG A 163 5.53 -15.03 -12.67
CA ARG A 163 5.69 -13.85 -13.55
C ARG A 163 4.46 -13.59 -14.42
N GLU A 164 3.89 -14.63 -15.00
CA GLU A 164 2.71 -14.52 -15.84
C GLU A 164 1.47 -14.11 -15.02
N THR A 165 1.27 -14.75 -13.87
CA THR A 165 0.17 -14.41 -12.95
C THR A 165 0.29 -12.96 -12.47
N PHE A 166 1.49 -12.55 -12.04
CA PHE A 166 1.76 -11.23 -11.50
C PHE A 166 1.55 -10.13 -12.54
N ASP A 167 1.99 -10.35 -13.79
CA ASP A 167 1.76 -9.41 -14.90
C ASP A 167 0.27 -9.21 -15.20
N LYS A 168 -0.50 -10.31 -15.29
CA LYS A 168 -1.94 -10.25 -15.48
C LYS A 168 -2.64 -9.56 -14.31
N TYR A 169 -2.26 -9.91 -13.08
CA TYR A 169 -2.84 -9.33 -11.87
C TYR A 169 -2.58 -7.82 -11.78
N SER A 170 -1.34 -7.38 -12.03
CA SER A 170 -0.97 -5.97 -12.15
C SER A 170 -1.84 -5.22 -13.17
N THR A 171 -2.04 -5.81 -14.35
CA THR A 171 -2.87 -5.24 -15.41
C THR A 171 -4.34 -5.08 -14.99
N GLU A 172 -4.91 -6.07 -14.31
CA GLU A 172 -6.29 -6.00 -13.82
C GLU A 172 -6.45 -4.97 -12.69
N LEU A 173 -5.49 -4.88 -11.77
CA LEU A 173 -5.47 -3.84 -10.74
C LEU A 173 -5.42 -2.43 -11.33
N HIS A 174 -4.63 -2.23 -12.40
CA HIS A 174 -4.58 -0.97 -13.13
C HIS A 174 -5.96 -0.59 -13.69
N LYS A 175 -6.69 -1.54 -14.31
CA LYS A 175 -8.04 -1.31 -14.82
C LYS A 175 -9.02 -0.90 -13.71
N VAL A 176 -8.99 -1.57 -12.57
CA VAL A 176 -9.79 -1.21 -11.39
C VAL A 176 -9.47 0.21 -10.93
N THR A 177 -8.18 0.56 -10.89
CA THR A 177 -7.70 1.89 -10.49
C THR A 177 -8.26 2.98 -11.40
N ILE A 178 -8.09 2.85 -12.72
CA ILE A 178 -8.62 3.81 -13.70
C ILE A 178 -10.14 3.94 -13.58
N TYR A 179 -10.84 2.82 -13.35
CA TYR A 179 -12.29 2.84 -13.16
C TYR A 179 -12.66 3.67 -11.92
N LEU A 180 -12.03 3.43 -10.77
CA LEU A 180 -12.29 4.15 -9.52
C LEU A 180 -11.92 5.62 -9.61
N ILE A 181 -10.77 5.95 -10.21
CA ILE A 181 -10.30 7.34 -10.36
C ILE A 181 -11.33 8.19 -11.13
N LYS A 182 -11.92 7.66 -12.20
CA LYS A 182 -12.98 8.36 -12.96
C LYS A 182 -14.22 8.64 -12.11
N ARG A 183 -14.56 7.74 -11.18
CA ARG A 183 -15.73 7.86 -10.28
C ARG A 183 -15.42 8.83 -9.15
N ILE A 184 -14.19 8.80 -8.63
CA ILE A 184 -13.66 9.78 -7.69
C ILE A 184 -13.74 11.19 -8.29
N ALA A 185 -13.27 11.39 -9.51
CA ALA A 185 -13.35 12.68 -10.20
C ALA A 185 -14.79 13.18 -10.34
N LYS A 186 -15.70 12.32 -10.80
CA LYS A 186 -17.13 12.64 -10.92
C LYS A 186 -17.73 13.10 -9.59
N ASN A 187 -17.39 12.41 -8.49
CA ASN A 187 -17.85 12.78 -7.15
C ASN A 187 -17.26 14.10 -6.63
N LEU A 188 -16.03 14.41 -7.01
CA LEU A 188 -15.38 15.68 -6.69
C LEU A 188 -15.88 16.82 -7.60
N GLY A 189 -16.72 16.54 -8.60
CA GLY A 189 -17.17 17.53 -9.58
C GLY A 189 -16.04 18.01 -10.51
N THR A 190 -15.02 17.18 -10.71
CA THR A 190 -13.88 17.46 -11.61
C THR A 190 -13.98 16.65 -12.89
N ASP A 191 -13.21 17.01 -13.92
CA ASP A 191 -13.18 16.26 -15.18
C ASP A 191 -12.59 14.84 -14.98
N PRO A 192 -13.39 13.77 -15.20
CA PRO A 192 -12.91 12.39 -15.07
C PRO A 192 -11.76 12.04 -16.00
N LYS A 193 -11.69 12.62 -17.20
CA LYS A 193 -10.61 12.35 -18.15
C LYS A 193 -9.30 12.98 -17.69
N MET A 194 -9.37 14.21 -17.19
CA MET A 194 -8.20 14.92 -16.66
C MET A 194 -7.58 14.14 -15.50
N LEU A 195 -8.36 13.79 -14.47
CA LEU A 195 -7.81 13.07 -13.31
C LEU A 195 -7.31 11.67 -13.70
N SER A 196 -8.04 10.93 -14.56
CA SER A 196 -7.58 9.61 -14.99
C SER A 196 -6.33 9.64 -15.86
N SER A 197 -6.09 10.71 -16.63
CA SER A 197 -4.90 10.85 -17.48
C SER A 197 -3.57 10.90 -16.72
N PHE A 198 -3.64 11.24 -15.42
CA PHE A 198 -2.48 11.16 -14.53
C PHE A 198 -2.13 9.72 -14.19
N PHE A 199 -3.09 8.79 -14.24
CA PHE A 199 -2.91 7.39 -13.90
C PHE A 199 -2.79 6.47 -15.13
N GLU A 200 -3.06 6.95 -16.35
CA GLU A 200 -2.99 6.12 -17.58
C GLU A 200 -1.60 5.50 -17.84
N ASP A 201 -0.52 6.22 -17.50
CA ASP A 201 0.86 5.72 -17.52
C ASP A 201 1.42 5.60 -16.10
N GLU A 202 0.62 5.07 -15.17
CA GLU A 202 0.94 5.06 -13.73
C GLU A 202 2.28 4.42 -13.37
N ALA A 203 2.85 4.91 -12.27
CA ALA A 203 3.92 4.22 -11.56
C ALA A 203 3.28 3.28 -10.51
N GLN A 204 3.21 2.00 -10.84
CA GLN A 204 2.65 0.97 -9.95
C GLN A 204 3.77 0.25 -9.22
N VAL A 205 3.60 0.12 -7.90
CA VAL A 205 4.47 -0.70 -7.04
C VAL A 205 3.61 -1.75 -6.35
N ILE A 206 3.98 -3.02 -6.45
CA ILE A 206 3.29 -4.08 -5.70
C ILE A 206 4.23 -4.67 -4.66
N ARG A 207 3.78 -4.68 -3.40
CA ARG A 207 4.47 -5.31 -2.27
C ARG A 207 3.70 -6.54 -1.83
N MET A 208 4.36 -7.69 -1.86
CA MET A 208 3.91 -8.89 -1.18
C MET A 208 4.56 -8.91 0.21
N ASN A 209 3.75 -8.87 1.27
CA ASN A 209 4.21 -8.78 2.65
C ASN A 209 3.98 -10.11 3.37
N TYR A 210 4.96 -10.53 4.15
CA TYR A 210 4.94 -11.71 5.02
C TYR A 210 5.20 -11.28 6.45
N TYR A 211 4.26 -11.54 7.34
CA TYR A 211 4.34 -11.24 8.76
C TYR A 211 4.44 -12.57 9.51
N PRO A 212 5.64 -13.00 9.95
CA PRO A 212 5.80 -14.26 10.70
C PRO A 212 5.06 -14.20 12.04
N PRO A 213 4.64 -15.36 12.59
CA PRO A 213 4.08 -15.39 13.94
C PRO A 213 5.08 -14.90 14.99
N CYS A 214 4.58 -14.33 16.07
CA CYS A 214 5.42 -13.77 17.14
C CYS A 214 4.86 -14.08 18.53
N ALA A 215 5.60 -14.83 19.35
CA ALA A 215 5.19 -15.22 20.69
C ALA A 215 4.92 -14.01 21.62
N GLU A 216 5.58 -12.88 21.38
CA GLU A 216 5.35 -11.62 22.11
C GLU A 216 4.74 -10.58 21.15
N GLU A 217 3.68 -10.95 20.42
CA GLU A 217 3.00 -10.08 19.43
C GLU A 217 2.67 -8.68 19.97
N SER A 218 2.34 -8.57 21.26
CA SER A 218 2.03 -7.32 21.96
C SER A 218 3.26 -6.42 22.20
N LYS A 219 4.43 -6.76 21.63
CA LYS A 219 5.65 -5.95 21.71
C LYS A 219 6.17 -5.52 20.35
N VAL A 220 5.58 -5.98 19.26
CA VAL A 220 6.05 -5.68 17.90
C VAL A 220 4.90 -5.20 17.03
N LEU A 221 5.24 -4.58 15.90
CA LEU A 221 4.27 -4.25 14.85
C LEU A 221 4.72 -4.88 13.56
N GLY A 222 3.78 -5.43 12.79
CA GLY A 222 4.03 -5.91 11.44
C GLY A 222 4.26 -4.76 10.46
N ALA A 223 3.61 -3.62 10.67
CA ALA A 223 3.90 -2.36 10.01
C ALA A 223 3.62 -1.20 10.97
N SER A 224 4.57 -0.28 11.11
CA SER A 224 4.42 0.92 11.95
C SER A 224 3.30 1.84 11.46
N PRO A 225 2.69 2.69 12.32
CA PRO A 225 1.67 3.65 11.91
C PRO A 225 2.13 4.56 10.76
N HIS A 226 1.35 4.58 9.69
CA HIS A 226 1.63 5.42 8.52
C HIS A 226 0.35 5.73 7.71
N SER A 227 0.42 6.77 6.89
CA SER A 227 -0.46 6.96 5.73
C SER A 227 0.31 6.65 4.44
N ASP A 228 -0.43 6.23 3.42
CA ASP A 228 0.16 5.88 2.13
C ASP A 228 0.47 7.12 1.31
N ALA A 229 1.70 7.18 0.79
CA ALA A 229 2.14 8.27 -0.09
C ALA A 229 1.57 8.16 -1.52
N ALA A 230 0.77 7.14 -1.82
CA ALA A 230 0.28 6.84 -3.15
C ALA A 230 -0.97 7.67 -3.51
N GLY A 231 -1.50 7.47 -4.72
CA GLY A 231 -2.82 7.95 -5.09
C GLY A 231 -3.93 7.07 -4.51
N LEU A 232 -3.95 5.81 -4.95
CA LEU A 232 -4.80 4.78 -4.38
C LEU A 232 -3.94 3.57 -4.01
N THR A 233 -4.34 2.88 -2.96
CA THR A 233 -3.77 1.59 -2.57
C THR A 233 -4.83 0.52 -2.68
N LEU A 234 -4.51 -0.58 -3.36
CA LEU A 234 -5.38 -1.77 -3.50
C LEU A 234 -4.71 -2.94 -2.79
N LEU A 235 -5.31 -3.40 -1.70
CA LEU A 235 -4.80 -4.47 -0.85
C LEU A 235 -5.64 -5.74 -1.03
N LEU A 236 -4.97 -6.83 -1.34
CA LEU A 236 -5.52 -8.18 -1.33
C LEU A 236 -4.96 -8.94 -0.13
N GLN A 237 -5.84 -9.38 0.76
CA GLN A 237 -5.44 -10.27 1.84
C GLN A 237 -5.30 -11.71 1.30
N VAL A 238 -4.13 -12.31 1.52
CA VAL A 238 -3.75 -13.60 0.91
C VAL A 238 -4.27 -14.78 1.71
N ASN A 239 -4.22 -14.71 3.04
CA ASN A 239 -4.73 -15.73 3.95
C ASN A 239 -5.71 -15.13 4.98
N GLU A 240 -6.36 -15.96 5.79
CA GLU A 240 -7.46 -15.54 6.68
C GLU A 240 -6.99 -14.87 7.99
N VAL A 241 -5.70 -14.54 8.11
CA VAL A 241 -5.14 -13.95 9.35
C VAL A 241 -5.35 -12.44 9.34
N GLU A 242 -6.13 -11.95 10.30
CA GLU A 242 -6.34 -10.52 10.52
C GLU A 242 -5.05 -9.80 10.95
N GLY A 243 -5.02 -8.48 10.81
CA GLY A 243 -3.87 -7.69 11.27
C GLY A 243 -3.88 -6.23 10.85
N LEU A 244 -4.61 -5.87 9.79
CA LEU A 244 -4.77 -4.47 9.40
C LEU A 244 -5.64 -3.72 10.42
N GLN A 245 -5.15 -2.58 10.90
CA GLN A 245 -5.89 -1.65 11.74
C GLN A 245 -5.81 -0.25 11.15
N ILE A 246 -6.94 0.45 11.11
CA ILE A 246 -7.03 1.85 10.66
C ILE A 246 -7.30 2.76 11.86
N LYS A 247 -6.84 4.00 11.79
CA LYS A 247 -7.09 4.99 12.84
C LYS A 247 -8.35 5.79 12.54
N LYS A 248 -9.36 5.65 13.40
CA LYS A 248 -10.65 6.33 13.29
C LYS A 248 -10.97 6.96 14.64
N ASP A 249 -11.21 8.27 14.64
CA ASP A 249 -11.54 9.05 15.85
C ASP A 249 -10.52 8.82 16.99
N GLU A 250 -9.23 8.89 16.64
CA GLU A 250 -8.06 8.61 17.50
C GLU A 250 -7.96 7.19 18.07
N LYS A 251 -8.76 6.25 17.55
CA LYS A 251 -8.77 4.86 17.99
C LYS A 251 -8.36 3.91 16.87
N TRP A 252 -7.68 2.83 17.24
CA TRP A 252 -7.33 1.76 16.30
C TRP A 252 -8.51 0.81 16.11
N VAL A 253 -9.01 0.73 14.88
CA VAL A 253 -10.13 -0.10 14.48
C VAL A 253 -9.63 -1.23 13.58
N PRO A 254 -9.87 -2.51 13.93
CA PRO A 254 -9.47 -3.63 13.09
C PRO A 254 -10.37 -3.73 11.86
N VAL A 255 -9.74 -3.99 10.71
CA VAL A 255 -10.45 -4.25 9.46
C VAL A 255 -10.65 -5.75 9.31
N LYS A 256 -11.92 -6.19 9.26
CA LYS A 256 -12.26 -7.58 8.96
C LYS A 256 -12.38 -7.78 7.45
N PRO A 257 -11.44 -8.50 6.81
CA PRO A 257 -11.44 -8.67 5.37
C PRO A 257 -12.56 -9.62 4.94
N ILE A 258 -13.34 -9.21 3.95
CA ILE A 258 -14.34 -10.06 3.32
C ILE A 258 -13.62 -10.93 2.27
N PRO A 259 -13.79 -12.27 2.29
CA PRO A 259 -13.20 -13.14 1.29
C PRO A 259 -13.53 -12.70 -0.13
N GLY A 260 -12.51 -12.69 -1.01
CA GLY A 260 -12.67 -12.32 -2.42
C GLY A 260 -12.76 -10.82 -2.69
N THR A 261 -12.51 -9.96 -1.69
CA THR A 261 -12.55 -8.50 -1.87
C THR A 261 -11.16 -7.86 -1.90
N LEU A 262 -11.11 -6.66 -2.46
CA LEU A 262 -9.96 -5.76 -2.33
C LEU A 262 -10.26 -4.71 -1.25
N ILE A 263 -9.35 -4.50 -0.32
CA ILE A 263 -9.40 -3.34 0.57
C ILE A 263 -8.74 -2.19 -0.20
N VAL A 264 -9.45 -1.08 -0.37
CA VAL A 264 -8.96 0.11 -1.08
C VAL A 264 -8.84 1.27 -0.12
N ASN A 265 -7.74 2.01 -0.19
CA ASN A 265 -7.63 3.27 0.53
C ASN A 265 -7.12 4.43 -0.32
N ILE A 266 -7.55 5.61 0.10
CA ILE A 266 -7.08 6.90 -0.39
C ILE A 266 -5.68 7.13 0.17
N GLY A 267 -4.73 7.48 -0.70
CA GLY A 267 -3.41 7.93 -0.28
C GLY A 267 -3.28 9.45 -0.30
N ASP A 268 -2.15 9.93 0.21
CA ASP A 268 -1.82 11.34 0.40
C ASP A 268 -1.98 12.16 -0.89
N ILE A 269 -1.65 11.58 -2.06
CA ILE A 269 -1.73 12.28 -3.35
C ILE A 269 -3.19 12.64 -3.69
N ILE A 270 -4.13 11.71 -3.48
CA ILE A 270 -5.54 11.97 -3.74
C ILE A 270 -6.13 12.90 -2.68
N GLU A 271 -5.66 12.84 -1.43
CA GLU A 271 -6.02 13.87 -0.44
C GLU A 271 -5.59 15.28 -0.91
N ILE A 272 -4.34 15.43 -1.34
CA ILE A 272 -3.83 16.72 -1.85
C ILE A 272 -4.62 17.18 -3.08
N MET A 273 -4.80 16.30 -4.07
CA MET A 273 -5.53 16.62 -5.31
C MET A 273 -7.00 16.96 -5.05
N SER A 274 -7.64 16.27 -4.12
CA SER A 274 -9.02 16.58 -3.69
C SER A 274 -9.11 17.81 -2.77
N ASN A 275 -8.01 18.54 -2.55
CA ASN A 275 -7.93 19.69 -1.66
C ASN A 275 -8.40 19.37 -0.23
N GLY A 276 -8.13 18.15 0.25
CA GLY A 276 -8.50 17.68 1.58
C GLY A 276 -9.93 17.18 1.71
N GLU A 277 -10.67 17.06 0.59
CA GLU A 277 -12.03 16.55 0.61
C GLU A 277 -12.06 15.04 0.90
N TYR A 278 -11.12 14.28 0.36
CA TYR A 278 -10.90 12.87 0.72
C TYR A 278 -9.72 12.72 1.67
N ARG A 279 -9.76 11.69 2.51
CA ARG A 279 -8.81 11.52 3.62
C ARG A 279 -7.88 10.35 3.41
N SER A 280 -6.58 10.61 3.50
CA SER A 280 -5.54 9.61 3.65
C SER A 280 -5.42 9.25 5.13
N ILE A 281 -5.82 8.02 5.48
CA ILE A 281 -5.96 7.60 6.87
C ILE A 281 -4.73 6.84 7.36
N GLU A 282 -4.29 7.22 8.57
CA GLU A 282 -3.24 6.51 9.29
C GLU A 282 -3.68 5.08 9.60
N HIS A 283 -2.84 4.11 9.30
CA HIS A 283 -3.09 2.69 9.49
C HIS A 283 -1.81 1.97 9.94
N ARG A 284 -1.96 0.78 10.53
CA ARG A 284 -0.86 -0.07 10.99
C ARG A 284 -1.19 -1.53 10.75
N VAL A 285 -0.18 -2.40 10.89
CA VAL A 285 -0.38 -3.85 10.87
C VAL A 285 0.13 -4.43 12.18
N VAL A 286 -0.72 -5.16 12.89
CA VAL A 286 -0.35 -6.01 14.03
C VAL A 286 -0.02 -7.42 13.55
N VAL A 287 0.76 -8.15 14.34
CA VAL A 287 1.12 -9.54 14.06
C VAL A 287 0.27 -10.49 14.91
N ASN A 288 0.26 -11.76 14.54
CA ASN A 288 -0.43 -12.81 15.27
C ASN A 288 0.58 -13.73 15.98
N GLN A 289 0.17 -14.34 17.09
CA GLN A 289 1.02 -15.21 17.90
C GLN A 289 1.31 -16.56 17.26
N GLU A 290 0.34 -17.11 16.53
CA GLU A 290 0.33 -18.52 16.12
C GLU A 290 0.54 -18.71 14.61
N LYS A 291 0.02 -17.79 13.80
CA LYS A 291 -0.03 -17.95 12.35
C LYS A 291 0.55 -16.74 11.61
N GLU A 292 1.26 -17.01 10.52
CA GLU A 292 1.75 -15.97 9.64
C GLU A 292 0.60 -15.25 8.93
N ARG A 293 0.75 -13.95 8.68
CA ARG A 293 -0.15 -13.19 7.81
C ARG A 293 0.54 -12.91 6.48
N LEU A 294 -0.22 -12.98 5.38
CA LEU A 294 0.24 -12.55 4.07
C LEU A 294 -0.73 -11.55 3.44
N SER A 295 -0.19 -10.54 2.76
CA SER A 295 -0.99 -9.59 1.97
C SER A 295 -0.22 -9.12 0.75
N MET A 296 -0.95 -8.75 -0.30
CA MET A 296 -0.41 -8.05 -1.46
C MET A 296 -0.99 -6.64 -1.51
N VAL A 297 -0.12 -5.65 -1.67
CA VAL A 297 -0.49 -4.23 -1.65
C VAL A 297 0.02 -3.57 -2.92
N ALA A 298 -0.89 -3.07 -3.75
CA ALA A 298 -0.59 -2.35 -4.96
C ALA A 298 -0.78 -0.85 -4.75
N PHE A 299 0.32 -0.11 -4.80
CA PHE A 299 0.35 1.34 -4.72
C PHE A 299 0.27 1.93 -6.12
N GLN A 300 -0.79 2.69 -6.37
CA GLN A 300 -1.10 3.30 -7.64
C GLN A 300 -0.77 4.79 -7.57
N ASN A 301 0.26 5.20 -8.30
CA ASN A 301 0.72 6.57 -8.31
C ASN A 301 0.42 7.21 -9.67
N PRO A 302 0.23 8.54 -9.72
CA PRO A 302 0.32 9.25 -10.99
C PRO A 302 1.61 8.91 -11.75
N LYS A 303 1.60 9.14 -13.05
CA LYS A 303 2.78 9.03 -13.89
C LYS A 303 3.86 10.02 -13.46
N VAL A 304 5.10 9.61 -13.65
CA VAL A 304 6.31 10.43 -13.43
C VAL A 304 6.17 11.79 -14.14
N GLY A 305 6.57 12.88 -13.48
CA GLY A 305 6.44 14.25 -13.95
C GLY A 305 5.06 14.89 -13.72
N THR A 306 4.13 14.21 -13.04
CA THR A 306 2.85 14.81 -12.64
C THR A 306 3.06 15.79 -11.49
N GLU A 307 2.50 16.99 -11.62
CA GLU A 307 2.39 17.96 -10.53
C GLU A 307 1.26 17.57 -9.58
N ILE A 308 1.60 17.39 -8.30
CA ILE A 308 0.68 17.06 -7.23
C ILE A 308 0.31 18.35 -6.51
N GLY A 309 -0.95 18.75 -6.65
CA GLY A 309 -1.54 19.88 -5.94
C GLY A 309 -3.06 19.84 -6.04
N PRO A 310 -3.78 20.71 -5.31
CA PRO A 310 -5.24 20.80 -5.40
C PRO A 310 -5.72 21.00 -6.84
N LEU A 311 -6.70 20.19 -7.26
CA LEU A 311 -7.25 20.27 -8.61
C LEU A 311 -7.87 21.64 -8.88
N ALA A 312 -7.62 22.19 -10.07
CA ALA A 312 -8.02 23.54 -10.47
C ALA A 312 -9.52 23.81 -10.26
N ASP A 313 -10.38 22.84 -10.56
CA ASP A 313 -11.83 22.98 -10.41
C ASP A 313 -12.28 23.12 -8.94
N LEU A 314 -11.55 22.50 -8.01
CA LEU A 314 -11.83 22.59 -6.59
C LEU A 314 -11.37 23.92 -6.00
N VAL A 315 -10.24 24.46 -6.48
CA VAL A 315 -9.71 25.75 -5.97
C VAL A 315 -10.43 26.98 -6.54
N LYS A 316 -11.19 26.82 -7.64
CA LYS A 316 -12.10 27.89 -8.12
C LYS A 316 -13.21 28.20 -7.12
N THR A 317 -13.62 27.21 -6.32
CA THR A 317 -14.74 27.33 -5.38
C THR A 317 -14.30 27.35 -3.92
N LYS A 318 -13.09 26.88 -3.61
CA LYS A 318 -12.54 26.78 -2.25
C LYS A 318 -11.11 27.31 -2.21
N LYS A 319 -10.66 27.87 -1.09
CA LYS A 319 -9.23 28.23 -0.92
C LYS A 319 -8.37 26.95 -0.98
N ALA A 320 -7.27 27.00 -1.71
CA ALA A 320 -6.27 25.94 -1.70
C ALA A 320 -5.78 25.68 -0.27
N GLN A 321 -5.73 24.41 0.12
CA GLN A 321 -5.27 23.94 1.44
C GLN A 321 -3.87 23.32 1.37
N TYR A 322 -3.39 23.02 0.17
CA TYR A 322 -2.10 22.36 -0.07
C TYR A 322 -1.29 23.09 -1.14
N LYS A 323 0.03 22.98 -1.03
CA LYS A 323 1.03 23.41 -2.02
C LYS A 323 1.00 22.46 -3.23
N THR A 324 1.63 22.90 -4.32
CA THR A 324 1.87 22.08 -5.51
C THR A 324 3.36 21.72 -5.59
N MET A 325 3.67 20.47 -5.93
CA MET A 325 5.03 20.03 -6.26
C MET A 325 5.03 18.80 -7.16
N SER A 326 6.16 18.48 -7.80
CA SER A 326 6.27 17.27 -8.61
C SER A 326 6.16 15.99 -7.77
N LEU A 327 5.63 14.91 -8.37
CA LEU A 327 5.54 13.60 -7.75
C LEU A 327 6.89 13.11 -7.23
N GLU A 328 7.96 13.31 -7.99
CA GLU A 328 9.30 12.87 -7.67
C GLU A 328 9.84 13.59 -6.43
N GLU A 329 9.69 14.91 -6.36
CA GLU A 329 10.10 15.67 -5.18
C GLU A 329 9.30 15.25 -3.95
N TYR A 330 7.98 15.05 -4.10
CA TYR A 330 7.12 14.59 -3.01
C TYR A 330 7.56 13.21 -2.48
N LEU A 331 7.77 12.24 -3.38
CA LEU A 331 8.22 10.90 -3.01
C LEU A 331 9.63 10.91 -2.41
N ILE A 332 10.57 11.68 -2.96
CA ILE A 332 11.92 11.83 -2.40
C ILE A 332 11.84 12.38 -0.97
N LEU A 333 11.05 13.43 -0.73
CA LEU A 333 10.91 14.00 0.60
C LEU A 333 10.26 13.01 1.57
N ARG A 334 9.19 12.31 1.16
CA ARG A 334 8.54 11.28 1.96
C ARG A 334 9.52 10.15 2.32
N LEU A 335 10.28 9.67 1.34
CA LEU A 335 11.25 8.59 1.49
C LEU A 335 12.59 9.03 2.09
N SER A 336 12.83 10.34 2.25
CA SER A 336 13.92 10.90 3.06
C SER A 336 13.54 10.97 4.54
N GLY A 337 12.28 10.66 4.89
CA GLY A 337 11.72 10.52 6.26
C GLY A 337 12.09 11.65 7.20
N LYS A 338 11.91 12.87 6.72
CA LYS A 338 11.60 14.01 7.59
C LYS A 338 10.22 13.81 8.23
N GLY A 339 10.13 12.83 9.13
CA GLY A 339 9.05 12.56 10.07
C GLY A 339 7.71 12.02 9.51
N PRO A 340 6.84 11.49 10.39
CA PRO A 340 5.40 11.48 10.14
C PRO A 340 4.93 12.93 9.88
N GLY A 341 4.06 13.12 8.88
CA GLY A 341 3.53 14.45 8.55
C GLY A 341 4.11 15.13 7.31
N MET A 342 4.67 14.42 6.33
CA MET A 342 4.97 15.04 5.01
C MET A 342 3.70 15.64 4.38
N LEU A 343 2.55 14.97 4.49
CA LEU A 343 1.25 15.53 4.12
C LEU A 343 0.95 16.85 4.86
N ASN A 344 1.35 16.99 6.12
CA ASN A 344 1.21 18.26 6.85
C ASN A 344 2.16 19.35 6.34
N GLN A 345 3.36 19.00 5.86
CA GLN A 345 4.28 19.97 5.25
C GLN A 345 3.76 20.54 3.92
N MET A 346 2.88 19.77 3.25
CA MET A 346 2.18 20.22 2.05
C MET A 346 1.08 21.23 2.35
N LYS A 347 0.58 21.36 3.58
CA LYS A 347 -0.48 22.32 3.90
C LYS A 347 0.00 23.78 3.77
N LEU A 348 -0.93 24.67 3.43
CA LEU A 348 -0.73 26.13 3.24
C LEU A 348 -0.97 26.96 4.50
#